data_AF-A0A7J7QG40-F1
#
_entry.id   AF-A0A7J7QG40-F1
#
_cell.length_a   1.000
_cell.length_b   1.000
_cell.length_c   1.000
_cell.angle_alpha   90.00
_cell.angle_beta   90.00
_cell.angle_gamma   90.00
#
_symmetry.space_group_name_H-M   'P 1'
#
loop_
_entity.id
_entity.type
_entity.pdbx_description
1 polymer ?
#
loop_
_entity_poly.entity_id
_entity_poly.type
_entity_poly.pdbx_seq_one_letter_code
_entity_poly.pdbx_strand_id
1 'polypeptide(L)'
;MKEETAAAAAAEAPSTSSSGYQRRMTTEMWRQQHERDGTVDLFLNDDFNAGAKLIDGNIVYPEFGVGTGEGSSRGDCPTHKIKIINHYADQEIEVEVPEDRYILWEAEAQGLELPWSCRMGCCTACAVKVKEGSVYQPEALGVSEELKRKGYALMCVSFPESDAVLETVPEDEVYDLQFGRYFAQQALNKDAPSVERDDFALEIAQMDE
;
A
#
# COMPACT_ATOMS: atom_id res chain seq x y z
N MET A 1 -34.69 3.07 13.37
CA MET A 1 -33.99 4.08 12.56
C MET A 1 -33.02 4.81 13.47
N LYS A 2 -31.77 4.37 13.51
CA LYS A 2 -30.68 5.11 14.16
C LYS A 2 -29.78 5.56 13.01
N GLU A 3 -29.77 6.85 12.74
CA GLU A 3 -28.83 7.47 11.81
C GLU A 3 -27.44 7.43 12.47
N GLU A 4 -26.55 6.60 11.93
CA GLU A 4 -25.12 6.71 12.21
C GLU A 4 -24.55 7.81 11.32
N THR A 5 -24.18 8.93 11.94
CA THR A 5 -23.48 10.03 11.28
C THR A 5 -22.10 9.55 10.85
N ALA A 6 -21.91 9.40 9.54
CA ALA A 6 -20.61 9.20 8.92
C ALA A 6 -19.74 10.44 9.18
N ALA A 7 -18.77 10.30 10.08
CA ALA A 7 -17.70 11.26 10.23
C ALA A 7 -16.81 11.18 8.98
N ALA A 8 -16.92 12.19 8.12
CA ALA A 8 -15.98 12.41 7.03
C ALA A 8 -14.58 12.57 7.63
N ALA A 9 -13.74 11.55 7.43
CA ALA A 9 -12.33 11.60 7.79
C ALA A 9 -11.70 12.78 7.05
N ALA A 10 -11.15 13.73 7.81
CA ALA A 10 -10.40 14.85 7.26
C ALA A 10 -9.24 14.29 6.42
N ALA A 11 -9.17 14.72 5.16
CA ALA A 11 -8.00 14.50 4.33
C ALA A 11 -6.79 15.12 5.06
N GLU A 12 -5.83 14.28 5.47
CA GLU A 12 -4.59 14.74 6.09
C GLU A 12 -3.91 15.76 5.17
N ALA A 13 -3.49 16.89 5.77
CA ALA A 13 -2.84 17.99 5.07
C ALA A 13 -1.56 17.52 4.35
N PRO A 14 -1.18 18.16 3.22
CA PRO A 14 0.01 17.79 2.46
C PRO A 14 1.27 18.02 3.30
N SER A 15 2.02 16.95 3.58
CA SER A 15 3.37 17.01 4.14
C SER A 15 4.33 17.47 3.04
N THR A 16 4.75 18.74 3.10
CA THR A 16 5.83 19.24 2.25
C THR A 16 7.15 18.70 2.77
N SER A 17 7.74 17.71 2.08
CA SER A 17 9.14 17.34 2.32
C SER A 17 10.06 18.52 1.95
N SER A 18 11.19 18.65 2.65
CA SER A 18 12.14 19.75 2.48
C SER A 18 12.78 19.83 1.08
N SER A 19 12.54 18.86 0.20
CA SER A 19 13.09 18.78 -1.16
C SER A 19 12.19 19.43 -2.24
N GLY A 20 11.05 20.01 -1.88
CA GLY A 20 10.08 20.53 -2.85
C GLY A 20 9.30 19.44 -3.62
N TYR A 21 9.60 18.16 -3.38
CA TYR A 21 8.82 17.03 -3.88
C TYR A 21 7.54 16.89 -3.05
N GLN A 22 6.40 17.25 -3.64
CA GLN A 22 5.07 17.07 -3.03
C GLN A 22 4.54 15.67 -3.35
N ARG A 23 4.63 14.75 -2.38
CA ARG A 23 4.10 13.38 -2.50
C ARG A 23 2.56 13.32 -2.48
N ARG A 24 1.90 14.29 -1.83
CA ARG A 24 0.44 14.43 -1.81
C ARG A 24 0.04 15.81 -2.34
N MET A 25 -0.88 15.82 -3.29
CA MET A 25 -1.54 17.03 -3.77
C MET A 25 -3.05 16.86 -3.66
N THR A 26 -3.77 17.95 -3.33
CA THR A 26 -5.23 17.94 -3.43
C THR A 26 -5.64 17.99 -4.90
N THR A 27 -6.87 17.56 -5.20
CA THR A 27 -7.42 17.66 -6.55
C THR A 27 -7.39 19.09 -7.09
N GLU A 28 -7.64 20.09 -6.23
CA GLU A 28 -7.59 21.50 -6.63
C GLU A 28 -6.16 21.96 -6.95
N MET A 29 -5.18 21.59 -6.12
CA MET A 29 -3.78 21.88 -6.39
C MET A 29 -3.29 21.19 -7.67
N TRP A 30 -3.68 19.93 -7.88
CA TRP A 30 -3.34 19.17 -9.08
C TRP A 30 -3.93 19.82 -10.33
N ARG A 31 -5.21 20.21 -10.29
CA ARG A 31 -5.85 20.93 -11.40
C ARG A 31 -5.17 22.27 -11.66
N GLN A 32 -4.86 23.03 -10.61
CA GLN A 32 -4.16 24.31 -10.76
C GLN A 32 -2.78 24.14 -11.42
N GLN A 33 -2.09 23.04 -11.14
CA GLN A 33 -0.76 22.77 -11.69
C GLN A 33 -0.80 22.21 -13.12
N HIS A 34 -1.73 21.30 -13.42
CA HIS A 34 -1.69 20.49 -14.63
C HIS A 34 -2.86 20.71 -15.60
N GLU A 35 -3.98 21.28 -15.15
CA GLU A 35 -5.14 21.55 -16.00
C GLU A 35 -5.04 22.94 -16.61
N ARG A 36 -5.02 23.01 -17.95
CA ARG A 36 -5.11 24.25 -18.71
C ARG A 36 -6.34 24.20 -19.60
N ASP A 37 -7.18 25.23 -19.50
CA ASP A 37 -8.41 25.36 -20.29
C ASP A 37 -9.37 24.16 -20.20
N GLY A 38 -9.42 23.49 -19.06
CA GLY A 38 -10.28 22.31 -18.84
C GLY A 38 -9.75 21.01 -19.45
N THR A 39 -8.51 21.01 -19.93
CA THR A 39 -7.84 19.84 -20.49
C THR A 39 -6.46 19.64 -19.87
N VAL A 40 -6.00 18.39 -19.86
CA VAL A 40 -4.65 18.03 -19.41
C VAL A 40 -3.95 17.41 -20.60
N ASP A 41 -2.82 18.01 -21.00
CA ASP A 41 -1.99 17.45 -22.05
C ASP A 41 -1.12 16.33 -21.49
N LEU A 42 -1.60 15.10 -21.61
CA LEU A 42 -0.94 13.91 -21.09
C LEU A 42 0.29 13.48 -21.91
N PHE A 43 0.47 14.03 -23.12
CA PHE A 43 1.51 13.58 -24.05
C PHE A 43 2.71 14.52 -24.09
N LEU A 44 2.48 15.83 -23.95
CA LEU A 44 3.54 16.85 -24.04
C LEU A 44 4.06 17.33 -22.69
N ASN A 45 3.33 17.09 -21.60
CA ASN A 45 3.83 17.40 -20.28
C ASN A 45 4.77 16.30 -19.80
N ASP A 46 5.98 16.71 -19.44
CA ASP A 46 7.04 15.84 -18.97
C ASP A 46 6.64 15.05 -17.70
N ASP A 47 5.76 15.60 -16.89
CA ASP A 47 5.26 14.95 -15.67
C ASP A 47 4.39 13.69 -15.95
N PHE A 48 3.82 13.57 -17.16
CA PHE A 48 2.91 12.48 -17.53
C PHE A 48 3.43 11.58 -18.66
N ASN A 49 4.42 12.05 -19.40
CA ASN A 49 5.04 11.26 -20.44
C ASN A 49 6.01 10.24 -19.81
N ALA A 50 5.78 8.95 -20.05
CA ALA A 50 6.68 7.88 -19.60
C ALA A 50 8.14 8.12 -20.02
N GLY A 51 8.36 8.80 -21.15
CA GLY A 51 9.66 9.17 -21.70
C GLY A 51 10.27 10.46 -21.14
N ALA A 52 9.61 11.17 -20.23
CA ALA A 52 10.12 12.39 -19.60
C ALA A 52 10.49 12.22 -18.12
N LYS A 53 10.46 10.97 -17.63
CA LYS A 53 11.17 10.51 -16.42
C LYS A 53 12.71 10.53 -16.59
N LEU A 54 13.23 11.49 -17.37
CA LEU A 54 14.65 11.64 -17.68
C LEU A 54 15.22 12.72 -16.77
N ILE A 55 16.27 12.39 -16.03
CA ILE A 55 17.12 13.40 -15.39
C ILE A 55 18.30 13.64 -16.34
N ASP A 56 18.56 14.89 -16.70
CA ASP A 56 19.63 15.30 -17.64
C ASP A 56 19.62 14.56 -19.00
N GLY A 57 18.44 14.27 -19.53
CA GLY A 57 18.30 13.68 -20.87
C GLY A 57 18.71 12.20 -20.97
N ASN A 58 18.94 11.53 -19.85
CA ASN A 58 19.10 10.08 -19.80
C ASN A 58 17.81 9.40 -19.35
N ILE A 59 17.43 8.31 -20.04
CA ILE A 59 16.43 7.38 -19.52
C ILE A 59 16.98 6.83 -18.21
N VAL A 60 16.38 7.20 -17.08
CA VAL A 60 16.73 6.59 -15.81
C VAL A 60 16.13 5.19 -15.77
N TYR A 61 16.87 4.26 -16.36
CA TYR A 61 16.91 2.85 -15.98
C TYR A 61 18.38 2.40 -16.00
N PRO A 62 19.12 2.55 -14.87
CA PRO A 62 20.22 1.63 -14.63
C PRO A 62 19.94 0.61 -13.53
N GLU A 63 19.13 0.91 -12.49
CA GLU A 63 18.71 -0.06 -11.45
C GLU A 63 17.48 0.40 -10.60
N PHE A 64 16.61 1.23 -11.21
CA PHE A 64 15.36 1.88 -10.72
C PHE A 64 15.55 3.07 -9.74
N GLY A 65 14.52 3.92 -9.59
CA GLY A 65 14.56 5.27 -8.98
C GLY A 65 14.47 6.34 -10.06
N VAL A 66 13.71 7.44 -10.00
CA VAL A 66 13.00 8.18 -8.94
C VAL A 66 11.47 8.11 -9.17
N GLY A 67 10.69 8.03 -8.09
CA GLY A 67 9.23 7.98 -8.13
C GLY A 67 8.64 6.56 -8.13
N THR A 68 9.49 5.53 -8.32
CA THR A 68 9.14 4.11 -8.16
C THR A 68 9.66 3.50 -6.86
N GLY A 69 10.29 4.28 -5.97
CA GLY A 69 10.84 3.79 -4.69
C GLY A 69 12.01 2.79 -4.75
N GLU A 70 12.39 2.32 -5.93
CA GLU A 70 13.50 1.38 -6.15
C GLU A 70 14.82 2.09 -6.54
N GLY A 71 15.92 1.34 -6.56
CA GLY A 71 17.32 1.76 -6.76
C GLY A 71 17.84 2.94 -5.93
N SER A 72 18.64 3.84 -6.52
CA SER A 72 19.44 4.84 -5.77
C SER A 72 18.60 6.07 -5.38
N SER A 73 18.73 6.51 -4.12
CA SER A 73 18.11 7.75 -3.64
C SER A 73 18.69 8.98 -4.34
N ARG A 74 17.87 10.05 -4.47
CA ARG A 74 18.29 11.36 -5.00
C ARG A 74 19.32 12.07 -4.11
N GLY A 75 19.48 11.65 -2.86
CA GLY A 75 20.47 12.20 -1.92
C GLY A 75 20.04 13.47 -1.17
N ASP A 76 19.06 14.22 -1.69
CA ASP A 76 18.55 15.47 -1.07
C ASP A 76 17.26 15.28 -0.24
N CYS A 77 16.88 14.04 0.10
CA CYS A 77 15.69 13.76 0.90
C CYS A 77 16.03 13.36 2.35
N PRO A 78 15.16 13.66 3.33
CA PRO A 78 15.32 13.16 4.69
C PRO A 78 15.36 11.63 4.74
N THR A 79 16.11 11.09 5.70
CA THR A 79 16.17 9.67 6.02
C THR A 79 15.49 9.43 7.36
N HIS A 80 14.70 8.37 7.44
CA HIS A 80 13.99 7.97 8.65
C HIS A 80 14.47 6.61 9.13
N LYS A 81 14.50 6.41 10.44
CA LYS A 81 14.81 5.13 11.06
C LYS A 81 13.54 4.30 11.16
N ILE A 82 13.55 3.14 10.50
CA ILE A 82 12.44 2.19 10.50
C ILE A 82 12.85 0.94 11.26
N LYS A 83 12.11 0.63 12.32
CA LYS A 83 12.27 -0.60 13.09
C LYS A 83 11.29 -1.64 12.59
N ILE A 84 11.76 -2.81 12.19
CA ILE A 84 10.96 -3.92 11.67
C ILE A 84 11.04 -5.09 12.65
N ILE A 85 9.91 -5.44 13.24
CA ILE A 85 9.72 -6.63 14.08
C ILE A 85 9.27 -7.76 13.16
N ASN A 86 10.17 -8.69 12.85
CA ASN A 86 9.95 -9.80 11.94
C ASN A 86 9.64 -11.08 12.74
N HIS A 87 8.35 -11.42 12.81
CA HIS A 87 7.83 -12.61 13.49
C HIS A 87 8.14 -13.92 12.76
N TYR A 88 8.47 -13.89 11.46
CA TYR A 88 8.83 -15.09 10.70
C TYR A 88 10.23 -15.62 11.06
N ALA A 89 11.14 -14.71 11.40
CA ALA A 89 12.52 -15.03 11.76
C ALA A 89 12.83 -14.72 13.25
N ASP A 90 11.82 -14.33 14.04
CA ASP A 90 11.92 -13.92 15.44
C ASP A 90 13.07 -12.92 15.69
N GLN A 91 13.12 -11.87 14.84
CA GLN A 91 14.19 -10.87 14.86
C GLN A 91 13.64 -9.44 14.80
N GLU A 92 14.32 -8.53 15.47
CA GLU A 92 14.10 -7.08 15.34
C GLU A 92 15.24 -6.48 14.55
N ILE A 93 14.89 -5.71 13.52
CA ILE A 93 15.85 -5.09 12.62
C ILE A 93 15.61 -3.59 12.58
N GLU A 94 16.68 -2.80 12.47
CA GLU A 94 16.59 -1.37 12.21
C GLU A 94 17.23 -1.06 10.86
N VAL A 95 16.50 -0.31 10.04
CA VAL A 95 16.93 0.10 8.70
C VAL A 95 16.73 1.61 8.57
N GLU A 96 17.74 2.32 8.06
CA GLU A 96 17.64 3.73 7.71
C GLU A 96 17.15 3.85 6.27
N VAL A 97 15.97 4.45 6.08
CA VAL A 97 15.27 4.50 4.79
C VAL A 97 15.05 5.95 4.35
N PRO A 98 15.56 6.34 3.19
CA PRO A 98 15.24 7.64 2.57
C PRO A 98 13.75 7.78 2.25
N GLU A 99 13.22 8.99 2.36
CA GLU A 99 11.83 9.32 2.02
C GLU A 99 11.44 8.99 0.56
N ASP A 100 12.40 8.90 -0.35
CA ASP A 100 12.18 8.62 -1.76
C ASP A 100 12.36 7.13 -2.14
N ARG A 101 12.55 6.24 -1.15
CA ARG A 101 12.73 4.80 -1.34
C ARG A 101 11.68 3.96 -0.63
N TYR A 102 11.43 2.77 -1.16
CA TYR A 102 10.62 1.75 -0.54
C TYR A 102 11.35 1.08 0.62
N ILE A 103 10.63 0.88 1.72
CA ILE A 103 11.18 0.29 2.94
C ILE A 103 11.72 -1.12 2.68
N LEU A 104 10.97 -1.98 1.96
CA LEU A 104 11.43 -3.33 1.63
C LEU A 104 12.71 -3.30 0.77
N TRP A 105 12.75 -2.42 -0.23
CA TRP A 105 13.89 -2.32 -1.15
C TRP A 105 15.17 -1.90 -0.43
N GLU A 106 15.09 -0.92 0.47
CA GLU A 106 16.23 -0.52 1.29
C GLU A 106 16.68 -1.62 2.25
N ALA A 107 15.73 -2.32 2.88
CA ALA A 107 16.05 -3.42 3.78
C ALA A 107 16.81 -4.55 3.04
N GLU A 108 16.36 -4.92 1.83
CA GLU A 108 17.05 -5.92 1.01
C GLU A 108 18.43 -5.45 0.54
N ALA A 109 18.59 -4.17 0.20
CA ALA A 109 19.88 -3.60 -0.17
C ALA A 109 20.91 -3.68 0.97
N GLN A 110 20.45 -3.70 2.23
CA GLN A 110 21.27 -3.91 3.41
C GLN A 110 21.47 -5.40 3.76
N GLY A 111 20.98 -6.31 2.91
CA GLY A 111 21.13 -7.76 3.06
C GLY A 111 20.10 -8.41 3.99
N LEU A 112 18.99 -7.73 4.27
CA LEU A 112 17.93 -8.24 5.14
C LEU A 112 16.90 -9.00 4.31
N GLU A 113 16.56 -10.22 4.74
CA GLU A 113 15.50 -11.01 4.13
C GLU A 113 14.19 -10.80 4.88
N LEU A 114 13.19 -10.27 4.17
CA LEU A 114 11.85 -9.99 4.67
C LEU A 114 10.81 -10.71 3.78
N PRO A 115 9.61 -11.00 4.29
CA PRO A 115 8.60 -11.70 3.50
C PRO A 115 8.09 -10.82 2.35
N TRP A 116 8.12 -11.35 1.12
CA TRP A 116 7.62 -10.67 -0.08
C TRP A 116 7.17 -11.69 -1.14
N SER A 117 6.38 -11.22 -2.12
CA SER A 117 5.97 -12.03 -3.27
C SER A 117 5.82 -11.17 -4.55
N CYS A 118 4.75 -10.38 -4.68
CA CYS A 118 4.48 -9.67 -5.95
C CYS A 118 5.29 -8.39 -6.17
N ARG A 119 5.76 -7.73 -5.09
CA ARG A 119 6.46 -6.42 -5.10
C ARG A 119 5.72 -5.25 -5.77
N MET A 120 4.46 -5.42 -6.15
CA MET A 120 3.66 -4.41 -6.86
C MET A 120 2.50 -3.88 -6.01
N GLY A 121 2.52 -4.11 -4.69
CA GLY A 121 1.46 -3.66 -3.80
C GLY A 121 0.11 -4.39 -3.95
N CYS A 122 0.06 -5.53 -4.64
CA CYS A 122 -1.18 -6.28 -4.91
C CYS A 122 -1.40 -7.49 -3.98
N CYS A 123 -0.34 -8.14 -3.51
CA CYS A 123 -0.42 -9.28 -2.59
C CYS A 123 -0.29 -8.84 -1.12
N THR A 124 -0.57 -9.74 -0.18
CA THR A 124 -0.48 -9.49 1.27
C THR A 124 0.76 -10.10 1.93
N ALA A 125 1.65 -10.77 1.18
CA ALA A 125 2.86 -11.39 1.72
C ALA A 125 3.82 -10.42 2.45
N CYS A 126 3.92 -9.16 1.99
CA CYS A 126 4.74 -8.12 2.62
C CYS A 126 3.96 -7.22 3.59
N ALA A 127 2.80 -7.70 4.06
CA ALA A 127 1.97 -6.92 4.94
C ALA A 127 2.61 -6.74 6.31
N VAL A 128 2.50 -5.51 6.80
CA VAL A 128 2.96 -5.10 8.11
C VAL A 128 1.89 -4.28 8.80
N LYS A 129 1.97 -4.23 10.12
CA LYS A 129 1.19 -3.33 10.96
C LYS A 129 2.10 -2.22 11.46
N VAL A 130 1.75 -0.99 11.15
CA VAL A 130 2.40 0.21 11.67
C VAL A 130 1.96 0.38 13.12
N LYS A 131 2.92 0.23 14.04
CA LYS A 131 2.71 0.39 15.49
C LYS A 131 2.91 1.83 15.91
N GLU A 132 3.90 2.48 15.33
CA GLU A 132 4.30 3.85 15.60
C GLU A 132 4.76 4.50 14.29
N GLY A 133 4.57 5.82 14.19
CA GLY A 133 4.94 6.59 12.99
C GLY A 133 3.90 6.52 11.87
N SER A 134 4.32 6.94 10.69
CA SER A 134 3.48 7.01 9.49
C SER A 134 4.26 6.61 8.24
N VAL A 135 3.56 5.94 7.32
CA VAL A 135 4.09 5.51 6.04
C VAL A 135 3.13 5.90 4.93
N TYR A 136 3.70 6.31 3.79
CA TYR A 136 2.96 6.65 2.60
C TYR A 136 2.98 5.46 1.62
N GLN A 137 1.80 4.95 1.27
CA GLN A 137 1.63 3.74 0.46
C GLN A 137 0.59 3.91 -0.67
N PRO A 138 0.88 4.75 -1.68
CA PRO A 138 -0.07 5.06 -2.74
C PRO A 138 -0.41 3.85 -3.61
N GLU A 139 0.56 2.96 -3.82
CA GLU A 139 0.43 1.80 -4.71
C GLU A 139 -0.05 0.53 -3.98
N ALA A 140 -0.42 0.63 -2.69
CA ALA A 140 -0.92 -0.49 -1.91
C ALA A 140 -2.38 -0.82 -2.28
N LEU A 141 -2.58 -1.52 -3.39
CA LEU A 141 -3.89 -1.97 -3.88
C LEU A 141 -4.41 -3.21 -3.14
N GLY A 142 -3.52 -4.03 -2.58
CA GLY A 142 -3.84 -5.28 -1.87
C GLY A 142 -4.39 -5.11 -0.45
N VAL A 143 -4.52 -3.86 0.03
CA VAL A 143 -5.05 -3.54 1.36
C VAL A 143 -6.16 -2.50 1.22
N SER A 144 -7.34 -2.82 1.74
CA SER A 144 -8.48 -1.91 1.75
C SER A 144 -8.21 -0.64 2.58
N GLU A 145 -8.89 0.44 2.24
CA GLU A 145 -8.78 1.72 2.94
C GLU A 145 -9.12 1.60 4.45
N GLU A 146 -10.07 0.74 4.80
CA GLU A 146 -10.41 0.46 6.21
C GLU A 146 -9.23 -0.16 6.97
N LEU A 147 -8.50 -1.08 6.34
CA LEU A 147 -7.32 -1.69 6.95
C LEU A 147 -6.14 -0.73 6.99
N LYS A 148 -5.95 0.11 5.98
CA LYS A 148 -4.95 1.19 6.03
C LYS A 148 -5.14 2.08 7.25
N ARG A 149 -6.38 2.47 7.55
CA ARG A 149 -6.73 3.26 8.75
C ARG A 149 -6.52 2.51 10.07
N LYS A 150 -6.56 1.17 10.05
CA LYS A 150 -6.22 0.33 11.21
C LYS A 150 -4.70 0.10 11.35
N GLY A 151 -3.89 0.75 10.52
CA GLY A 151 -2.44 0.70 10.54
C GLY A 151 -1.84 -0.43 9.71
N TYR A 152 -2.60 -1.10 8.84
CA TYR A 152 -2.01 -2.10 7.94
C TYR A 152 -1.37 -1.41 6.73
N ALA A 153 -0.17 -1.84 6.37
CA ALA A 153 0.58 -1.32 5.24
C ALA A 153 1.30 -2.42 4.47
N LEU A 154 1.65 -2.15 3.21
CA LEU A 154 2.46 -3.04 2.37
C LEU A 154 3.86 -2.48 2.22
N MET A 155 4.83 -3.10 2.89
CA MET A 155 6.21 -2.60 2.97
C MET A 155 6.91 -2.51 1.60
N CYS A 156 6.48 -3.33 0.62
CA CYS A 156 7.05 -3.31 -0.74
C CYS A 156 6.77 -2.03 -1.54
N VAL A 157 5.75 -1.28 -1.17
CA VAL A 157 5.33 -0.04 -1.85
C VAL A 157 5.08 1.09 -0.83
N SER A 158 5.73 1.00 0.33
CA SER A 158 5.62 2.00 1.39
C SER A 158 6.88 2.84 1.44
N PHE A 159 6.70 4.16 1.44
CA PHE A 159 7.72 5.14 1.76
C PHE A 159 7.58 5.58 3.23
N PRO A 160 8.69 5.85 3.93
CA PRO A 160 8.61 6.45 5.25
C PRO A 160 8.18 7.93 5.15
N GLU A 161 7.31 8.36 6.07
CA GLU A 161 7.00 9.78 6.32
C GLU A 161 7.59 10.26 7.65
N SER A 162 7.89 9.34 8.55
CA SER A 162 8.55 9.55 9.84
C SER A 162 9.35 8.31 10.24
N ASP A 163 10.12 8.41 11.32
CA ASP A 163 10.55 7.22 12.06
C ASP A 163 9.32 6.37 12.40
N ALA A 164 9.41 5.06 12.20
CA ALA A 164 8.27 4.16 12.32
C ALA A 164 8.67 2.78 12.83
N VAL A 165 7.71 2.13 13.51
CA VAL A 165 7.84 0.74 13.96
C VAL A 165 6.84 -0.11 13.20
N LEU A 166 7.34 -1.07 12.43
CA LEU A 166 6.57 -1.99 11.60
C LEU A 166 6.64 -3.39 12.18
N GLU A 167 5.50 -4.05 12.28
CA GLU A 167 5.38 -5.42 12.75
C GLU A 167 4.89 -6.32 11.62
N THR A 168 5.63 -7.35 11.23
CA THR A 168 5.18 -8.28 10.18
C THR A 168 3.94 -9.02 10.63
N VAL A 169 2.92 -9.11 9.78
CA VAL A 169 1.71 -9.89 10.09
C VAL A 169 1.64 -11.14 9.23
N PRO A 170 1.02 -12.24 9.71
CA PRO A 170 0.75 -13.39 8.87
C PRO A 170 -0.05 -12.99 7.62
N GLU A 171 0.32 -13.52 6.45
CA GLU A 171 -0.33 -13.22 5.17
C GLU A 171 -1.85 -13.44 5.24
N ASP A 172 -2.26 -14.53 5.91
CA ASP A 172 -3.66 -14.93 6.08
C ASP A 172 -4.46 -13.93 6.92
N GLU A 173 -3.84 -13.23 7.88
CA GLU A 173 -4.54 -12.28 8.76
C GLU A 173 -5.18 -11.15 7.95
N VAL A 174 -4.41 -10.56 7.03
CA VAL A 174 -4.88 -9.45 6.19
C VAL A 174 -5.92 -9.94 5.19
N TYR A 175 -5.76 -11.16 4.68
CA TYR A 175 -6.75 -11.78 3.80
C TYR A 175 -8.07 -12.03 4.52
N ASP A 176 -8.04 -12.61 5.72
CA ASP A 176 -9.22 -12.94 6.52
C ASP A 176 -9.99 -11.70 6.96
N LEU A 177 -9.27 -10.64 7.33
CA LEU A 177 -9.88 -9.38 7.70
C LEU A 177 -10.61 -8.70 6.54
N GLN A 178 -10.11 -8.84 5.30
CA GLN A 178 -10.74 -8.25 4.11
C GLN A 178 -11.85 -9.12 3.54
N PHE A 179 -11.58 -10.42 3.36
CA PHE A 179 -12.41 -11.32 2.58
C PHE A 179 -13.05 -12.41 3.45
N GLY A 180 -12.30 -12.95 4.43
CA GLY A 180 -12.75 -14.05 5.28
C GLY A 180 -14.06 -13.76 6.01
N ARG A 181 -14.26 -12.53 6.49
CA ARG A 181 -15.52 -12.12 7.16
C ARG A 181 -16.74 -12.20 6.22
N TYR A 182 -16.57 -11.81 4.96
CA TYR A 182 -17.65 -11.81 3.98
C TYR A 182 -18.01 -13.25 3.59
N PHE A 183 -17.00 -14.08 3.29
CA PHE A 183 -17.20 -15.48 2.97
C PHE A 183 -17.79 -16.27 4.14
N ALA A 184 -17.33 -16.05 5.37
CA ALA A 184 -17.88 -16.69 6.56
C ALA A 184 -19.35 -16.29 6.78
N GLN A 185 -19.70 -15.00 6.60
CA GLN A 185 -21.07 -14.54 6.75
C GLN A 185 -21.99 -15.13 5.67
N GLN A 186 -21.53 -15.24 4.43
CA GLN A 186 -22.32 -15.84 3.35
C GLN A 186 -22.44 -17.36 3.49
N ALA A 187 -21.36 -18.05 3.86
CA ALA A 187 -21.36 -19.50 4.05
C ALA A 187 -22.28 -19.94 5.21
N LEU A 188 -22.44 -19.11 6.24
CA LEU A 188 -23.34 -19.37 7.37
C LEU A 188 -24.79 -18.92 7.10
N ASN A 189 -25.02 -18.08 6.10
CA ASN A 189 -26.34 -17.60 5.75
C ASN A 189 -26.96 -18.49 4.67
N LYS A 190 -27.91 -19.34 5.09
CA LYS A 190 -28.62 -20.29 4.21
C LYS A 190 -29.43 -19.61 3.10
N ASP A 191 -29.72 -18.32 3.24
CA ASP A 191 -30.50 -17.51 2.28
C ASP A 191 -29.60 -16.56 1.48
N ALA A 192 -28.27 -16.74 1.51
CA ALA A 192 -27.35 -15.91 0.74
C ALA A 192 -27.47 -16.18 -0.78
N PRO A 193 -27.58 -15.14 -1.63
CA PRO A 193 -27.80 -15.29 -3.08
C PRO A 193 -26.61 -15.90 -3.83
N SER A 194 -25.44 -15.96 -3.21
CA SER A 194 -24.20 -16.53 -3.74
C SER A 194 -23.99 -18.02 -3.42
N VAL A 195 -24.84 -18.58 -2.55
CA VAL A 195 -24.82 -19.99 -2.19
C VAL A 195 -25.98 -20.66 -2.90
N GLU A 196 -25.76 -21.17 -4.12
CA GLU A 196 -26.71 -22.12 -4.72
C GLU A 196 -26.66 -23.39 -3.89
N ARG A 197 -27.71 -23.60 -3.08
CA ARG A 197 -27.90 -24.86 -2.36
C ARG A 197 -28.21 -25.94 -3.39
N ASP A 198 -27.27 -26.86 -3.56
CA ASP A 198 -27.52 -28.07 -4.34
C ASP A 198 -28.42 -29.01 -3.50
N ASP A 199 -29.72 -28.75 -3.57
CA ASP A 199 -30.73 -29.52 -2.85
C ASP A 199 -30.73 -31.01 -3.25
N PHE A 200 -30.11 -31.37 -4.38
CA PHE A 200 -29.89 -32.75 -4.81
C PHE A 200 -28.97 -33.54 -3.86
N ALA A 201 -27.95 -32.89 -3.29
CA ALA A 201 -27.05 -33.54 -2.32
C ALA A 201 -27.76 -33.80 -0.98
N LEU A 202 -28.73 -32.96 -0.61
CA LEU A 202 -29.56 -33.16 0.58
C LEU A 202 -30.61 -34.24 0.35
N GLU A 203 -31.22 -34.32 -0.84
CA GLU A 203 -32.10 -35.42 -1.22
C GLU A 203 -31.35 -36.76 -1.10
N ILE A 204 -30.13 -36.88 -1.65
CA ILE A 204 -29.32 -38.10 -1.53
C ILE A 204 -28.99 -38.44 -0.07
N ALA A 205 -28.68 -37.44 0.77
CA ALA A 205 -28.31 -37.65 2.17
C ALA A 205 -29.52 -37.94 3.08
N GLN A 206 -30.73 -37.54 2.68
CA GLN A 206 -31.98 -37.77 3.41
C GLN A 206 -32.75 -38.99 2.89
N MET A 207 -32.24 -39.69 1.88
CA MET A 207 -32.74 -41.00 1.43
C MET A 207 -32.37 -42.11 2.42
N ASP A 208 -33.00 -42.07 3.61
CA ASP A 208 -33.49 -43.29 4.25
C ASP A 208 -34.91 -43.54 3.69
N GLU A 209 -34.97 -44.28 2.58
CA GLU A 209 -35.86 -45.44 2.28
C GLU A 209 -35.74 -45.89 0.81
#